data_AF-A0A1C5FM97-F1
#
_entry.id   AF-A0A1C5FM97-F1
#
_cell.length_a   1.000
_cell.length_b   1.000
_cell.length_c   1.000
_cell.angle_alpha   90.00
_cell.angle_beta   90.00
_cell.angle_gamma   90.00
#
_symmetry.space_group_name_H-M   'P 1'
#
loop_
_entity.id
_entity.type
_entity.pdbx_description
1 polymer ?
#
loop_
_entity_poly.entity_id
_entity_poly.type
_entity_poly.pdbx_seq_one_letter_code
_entity_poly.pdbx_strand_id
1 'polypeptide(L)'
;HRPPLAHRLAAPLAGSAARMLFDILVTSVPLPRSTLSLGGCPLREVYPMAPLTRGQSLAVALTTYGGRVHVGLVADGKAVPDLDRLARGMTDELDELLRASL
;
A
#
# COMPACT_ATOMS: atom_id res chain seq x y z
N HIS A 1 -28.55 -5.69 30.88
CA HIS A 1 -27.30 -5.15 31.45
C HIS A 1 -26.14 -6.03 30.97
N ARG A 2 -25.38 -5.62 29.95
CA ARG A 2 -24.22 -6.39 29.46
C ARG A 2 -23.00 -6.04 30.33
N PRO A 3 -22.26 -7.01 30.88
CA PRO A 3 -21.24 -6.72 31.88
C PRO A 3 -20.04 -5.97 31.27
N PRO A 4 -19.58 -4.87 31.90
CA PRO A 4 -18.54 -3.97 31.37
C PRO A 4 -17.15 -4.62 31.21
N LEU A 5 -16.93 -5.80 31.78
CA LEU A 5 -15.68 -6.56 31.64
C LEU A 5 -15.53 -7.25 30.28
N ALA A 6 -16.63 -7.64 29.63
CA ALA A 6 -16.58 -8.33 28.34
C ALA A 6 -15.94 -7.45 27.25
N HIS A 7 -16.25 -6.15 27.23
CA HIS A 7 -15.68 -5.22 26.25
C HIS A 7 -14.18 -4.93 26.50
N ARG A 8 -13.71 -4.97 27.75
CA ARG A 8 -12.31 -4.69 28.10
C ARG A 8 -11.34 -5.82 27.76
N LEU A 9 -11.83 -7.06 27.69
CA LEU A 9 -11.04 -8.22 27.28
C LEU A 9 -11.22 -8.56 25.79
N ALA A 10 -12.42 -8.38 25.24
CA ALA A 10 -12.68 -8.70 23.83
C ALA A 10 -12.09 -7.68 22.84
N ALA A 11 -12.04 -6.40 23.18
CA ALA A 11 -11.56 -5.37 22.24
C ALA A 11 -10.06 -5.48 21.88
N PRO A 12 -9.13 -5.73 22.82
CA PRO A 12 -7.73 -5.97 22.47
C PRO A 12 -7.52 -7.23 21.62
N LEU A 13 -8.28 -8.29 21.89
CA LEU A 13 -8.22 -9.54 21.14
C LEU A 13 -8.77 -9.38 19.71
N ALA A 14 -9.88 -8.65 19.54
CA ALA A 14 -10.43 -8.33 18.23
C ALA A 14 -9.51 -7.40 17.42
N GLY A 15 -8.84 -6.43 18.07
CA GLY A 15 -7.84 -5.56 17.42
C GLY A 15 -6.58 -6.32 16.98
N SER A 16 -6.21 -7.39 17.70
CA SER A 16 -5.13 -8.30 17.28
C SER A 16 -5.57 -9.25 16.16
N ALA A 17 -6.86 -9.59 16.07
CA ALA A 17 -7.37 -10.51 15.05
C ALA A 17 -7.31 -9.94 13.64
N ALA A 18 -7.52 -8.62 13.46
CA ALA A 18 -7.36 -7.98 12.15
C ALA A 18 -5.93 -8.10 11.59
N ARG A 19 -4.93 -8.19 12.46
CA ARG A 19 -3.51 -8.38 12.12
C ARG A 19 -3.17 -9.82 11.73
N MET A 20 -4.08 -10.75 12.02
CA MET A 20 -3.96 -12.18 11.71
C MET A 20 -4.57 -12.51 10.34
N LEU A 21 -5.13 -11.51 9.64
CA LEU A 21 -5.84 -11.72 8.39
C LEU A 21 -4.97 -11.51 7.15
N PHE A 22 -3.88 -10.72 7.22
CA PHE A 22 -3.00 -10.47 6.08
C PHE A 22 -1.61 -9.93 6.47
N ASP A 23 -0.56 -10.49 5.85
CA ASP A 23 0.84 -10.07 6.00
C ASP A 23 1.22 -8.89 5.09
N ILE A 24 0.43 -8.67 4.03
CA ILE A 24 0.67 -7.66 2.99
C ILE A 24 -0.59 -6.79 2.83
N LEU A 25 -0.40 -5.47 2.79
CA LEU A 25 -1.45 -4.52 2.43
C LEU A 25 -1.30 -4.14 0.95
N VAL A 26 -2.39 -4.21 0.18
CA VAL A 26 -2.45 -3.64 -1.17
C VAL A 26 -3.61 -2.65 -1.21
N THR A 27 -3.35 -1.41 -1.63
CA THR A 27 -4.37 -0.37 -1.67
C THR A 27 -4.24 0.52 -2.90
N SER A 28 -5.38 0.99 -3.41
CA SER A 28 -5.44 1.95 -4.51
C SER A 28 -6.19 3.20 -4.06
N VAL A 29 -5.51 4.34 -4.08
CA VAL A 29 -6.09 5.64 -3.70
C VAL A 29 -6.28 6.49 -4.96
N PRO A 30 -7.52 6.82 -5.33
CA PRO A 30 -7.78 7.68 -6.47
C PRO A 30 -7.39 9.14 -6.17
N LEU A 31 -6.86 9.84 -7.16
CA LEU A 31 -6.63 11.27 -7.10
C LEU A 31 -7.64 12.07 -7.92
N PRO A 32 -7.81 13.37 -7.63
CA PRO A 32 -8.55 14.27 -8.50
C PRO A 32 -8.00 14.23 -9.93
N ARG A 33 -8.90 14.29 -10.92
CA ARG A 33 -8.53 14.31 -12.35
C ARG A 33 -7.94 15.65 -12.80
N SER A 34 -8.12 16.72 -12.01
CA SER A 34 -7.55 18.04 -12.28
C SER A 34 -6.04 18.02 -12.09
N THR A 35 -5.31 18.78 -12.90
CA THR A 35 -3.88 19.01 -12.70
C THR A 35 -3.62 19.62 -11.32
N LEU A 36 -2.75 18.98 -10.54
CA LEU A 36 -2.38 19.45 -9.21
C LEU A 36 -1.12 20.32 -9.32
N SER A 37 -1.00 21.31 -8.46
CA SER A 37 0.20 22.14 -8.34
C SER A 37 0.47 22.51 -6.88
N LEU A 38 1.73 22.76 -6.56
CA LEU A 38 2.16 23.22 -5.24
C LEU A 38 2.98 24.49 -5.42
N GLY A 39 2.54 25.61 -4.85
CA GLY A 39 3.22 26.90 -5.00
C GLY A 39 3.38 27.34 -6.46
N GLY A 40 2.39 27.04 -7.32
CA GLY A 40 2.44 27.34 -8.76
C GLY A 40 3.29 26.36 -9.58
N CYS A 41 3.96 25.40 -8.96
CA CYS A 41 4.72 24.36 -9.66
C CYS A 41 3.82 23.15 -9.97
N PRO A 42 3.74 22.68 -11.23
CA PRO A 42 2.91 21.54 -11.58
C PRO A 42 3.43 20.25 -10.94
N LEU A 43 2.52 19.47 -10.34
CA LEU A 43 2.82 18.14 -9.83
C LEU A 43 3.08 17.20 -11.01
N ARG A 44 4.21 16.46 -10.96
CA ARG A 44 4.63 15.54 -12.02
C ARG A 44 4.43 14.08 -11.65
N GLU A 45 4.75 13.74 -10.41
CA GLU A 45 4.78 12.37 -9.91
C GLU A 45 4.20 12.31 -8.50
N VAL A 46 3.63 11.16 -8.16
CA VAL A 46 3.04 10.91 -6.84
C VAL A 46 3.54 9.58 -6.34
N TYR A 47 4.25 9.56 -5.22
CA TYR A 47 4.73 8.33 -4.62
C TYR A 47 3.86 8.01 -3.39
N PRO A 48 2.79 7.21 -3.54
CA PRO A 48 1.90 6.94 -2.42
C PRO A 48 2.61 6.09 -1.37
N MET A 49 2.44 6.41 -0.09
CA MET A 49 3.03 5.67 1.01
C MET A 49 1.94 5.21 1.97
N ALA A 50 1.65 3.90 1.94
CA ALA A 50 0.78 3.29 2.93
C ALA A 50 1.58 2.90 4.19
N PRO A 51 1.07 3.18 5.39
CA PRO A 51 1.79 2.85 6.62
C PRO A 51 1.85 1.34 6.84
N LEU A 52 3.00 0.86 7.33
CA LEU A 52 3.12 -0.49 7.87
C LEU A 52 2.53 -0.53 9.27
N THR A 53 1.43 -1.27 9.43
CA THR A 53 0.94 -1.60 10.78
C THR A 53 1.76 -2.75 11.35
N ARG A 54 1.83 -2.85 12.69
CA ARG A 54 2.63 -3.90 13.34
C ARG A 54 2.18 -5.28 12.85
N GLY A 55 3.14 -6.10 12.41
CA GLY A 55 2.88 -7.45 11.90
C GLY A 55 2.72 -7.54 10.38
N GLN A 56 2.66 -6.41 9.67
CA GLN A 56 2.75 -6.41 8.21
C GLN A 56 4.20 -6.36 7.76
N SER A 57 4.51 -7.09 6.70
CA SER A 57 5.84 -7.14 6.09
C SER A 57 5.99 -6.15 4.93
N LEU A 58 4.91 -5.90 4.19
CA LEU A 58 4.89 -5.07 2.99
C LEU A 58 3.56 -4.33 2.84
N ALA A 59 3.63 -3.06 2.42
CA ALA A 59 2.49 -2.30 1.93
C ALA A 59 2.77 -1.82 0.50
N VAL A 60 1.85 -2.12 -0.40
CA VAL A 60 1.82 -1.70 -1.81
C VAL A 60 0.69 -0.69 -1.97
N ALA A 61 1.05 0.54 -2.33
CA ALA A 61 0.09 1.60 -2.58
C ALA A 61 0.11 2.00 -4.05
N LEU A 62 -1.07 2.13 -4.66
CA LEU A 62 -1.24 2.50 -6.06
C LEU A 62 -2.05 3.79 -6.16
N THR A 63 -1.65 4.65 -7.10
CA THR A 63 -2.38 5.86 -7.42
C THR A 63 -2.21 6.19 -8.90
N THR A 64 -3.28 6.62 -9.56
CA THR A 64 -3.21 7.08 -10.95
C THR A 64 -3.15 8.61 -11.01
N TYR A 65 -2.15 9.16 -11.70
CA TYR A 65 -2.00 10.59 -11.93
C TYR A 65 -1.31 10.86 -13.28
N GLY A 66 -1.83 11.84 -14.03
CA GLY A 66 -1.24 12.23 -15.32
C GLY A 66 -1.22 11.10 -16.36
N GLY A 67 -2.21 10.20 -16.34
CA GLY A 67 -2.27 9.04 -17.24
C GLY A 67 -1.28 7.93 -16.91
N ARG A 68 -0.59 8.01 -15.77
CA ARG A 68 0.37 7.01 -15.29
C ARG A 68 -0.13 6.39 -13.98
N VAL A 69 0.18 5.11 -13.79
CA VAL A 69 0.06 4.45 -12.49
C VAL A 69 1.37 4.67 -11.73
N HIS A 70 1.26 5.15 -10.51
CA HIS A 70 2.37 5.31 -9.59
C HIS A 70 2.21 4.28 -8.47
N VAL A 71 3.31 3.60 -8.15
CA VAL A 71 3.34 2.54 -7.14
C VAL A 71 4.36 2.91 -6.08
N GLY A 72 3.96 2.80 -4.81
CA GLY A 72 4.85 2.92 -3.67
C GLY A 72 4.91 1.62 -2.88
N LEU A 73 6.12 1.25 -2.47
CA LEU A 73 6.40 0.07 -1.68
C LEU A 73 7.01 0.50 -0.34
N VAL A 74 6.41 0.06 0.76
CA VAL A 74 6.94 0.29 2.11
C VAL A 74 7.04 -1.06 2.78
N ALA A 75 8.24 -1.46 3.22
CA ALA A 75 8.46 -2.79 3.79
C ALA A 75 9.21 -2.76 5.13
N ASP A 76 8.97 -3.77 5.95
CA ASP A 76 9.86 -4.10 7.05
C ASP A 76 11.16 -4.66 6.47
N GLY A 77 12.28 -3.95 6.68
CA GLY A 77 13.55 -4.30 6.05
C GLY A 77 14.15 -5.63 6.52
N LYS A 78 13.69 -6.22 7.63
CA LYS A 78 14.10 -7.56 8.05
C LYS A 78 13.26 -8.63 7.36
N ALA A 79 11.96 -8.38 7.20
CA ALA A 79 11.04 -9.32 6.54
C ALA A 79 11.22 -9.34 5.02
N VAL A 80 11.54 -8.19 4.40
CA VAL A 80 11.72 -8.03 2.95
C VAL A 80 13.07 -7.34 2.67
N PRO A 81 14.20 -8.05 2.83
CA PRO A 81 15.53 -7.47 2.71
C PRO A 81 15.90 -7.06 1.27
N ASP A 82 15.21 -7.59 0.26
CA ASP A 82 15.46 -7.40 -1.17
C ASP A 82 14.33 -6.63 -1.87
N LEU A 83 13.76 -5.62 -1.19
CA LEU A 83 12.65 -4.81 -1.71
C LEU A 83 12.91 -4.22 -3.11
N ASP A 84 14.16 -3.83 -3.39
CA ASP A 84 14.54 -3.31 -4.72
C ASP A 84 14.41 -4.36 -5.82
N ARG A 85 14.62 -5.64 -5.50
CA ARG A 85 14.41 -6.74 -6.44
C ARG A 85 12.93 -6.90 -6.76
N LEU A 86 12.08 -6.81 -5.75
CA LEU A 86 10.62 -6.82 -5.93
C LEU A 86 10.17 -5.64 -6.81
N ALA A 87 10.68 -4.43 -6.54
CA ALA A 87 10.35 -3.23 -7.32
C ALA A 87 10.69 -3.38 -8.81
N ARG A 88 11.87 -3.92 -9.12
CA ARG A 88 12.26 -4.23 -10.51
C ARG A 88 11.36 -5.31 -11.13
N GLY A 89 11.17 -6.41 -10.41
CA GLY A 89 10.33 -7.52 -10.87
C GLY A 89 8.90 -7.08 -11.20
N MET A 90 8.30 -6.18 -10.41
CA MET A 90 6.97 -5.64 -10.73
C MET A 90 6.91 -4.91 -12.09
N THR A 91 7.98 -4.20 -12.44
CA THR A 91 8.07 -3.50 -13.74
C THR A 91 8.29 -4.50 -14.86
N ASP A 92 9.22 -5.43 -14.68
CA ASP A 92 9.55 -6.45 -15.68
C ASP A 92 8.33 -7.34 -16.00
N GLU A 93 7.61 -7.81 -14.99
CA GLU A 93 6.41 -8.65 -15.13
C GLU A 93 5.25 -7.88 -15.77
N LEU A 94 5.07 -6.59 -15.46
CA LEU A 94 4.06 -5.77 -16.11
C LEU A 94 4.38 -5.61 -17.61
N ASP A 95 5.64 -5.35 -17.95
CA ASP A 95 6.08 -5.25 -19.34
C ASP A 95 5.90 -6.57 -20.10
N GLU A 96 6.12 -7.71 -19.44
CA GLU A 96 5.85 -9.03 -20.01
C GLU A 96 4.35 -9.25 -20.25
N LEU A 97 3.50 -8.96 -19.27
CA LEU A 97 2.04 -9.08 -19.40
C LEU A 97 1.48 -8.16 -20.50
N LEU A 98 2.03 -6.96 -20.65
CA LEU A 98 1.66 -6.04 -21.73
C LEU A 98 2.08 -6.58 -23.10
N ARG A 99 3.28 -7.17 -23.20
CA ARG A 99 3.74 -7.81 -24.44
C ARG A 99 2.88 -9.02 -24.83
N ALA A 100 2.40 -9.79 -23.85
CA ALA A 100 1.56 -10.97 -24.10
C ALA A 100 0.08 -10.65 -24.40
N SER A 101 -0.38 -9.42 -24.13
CA SER A 101 -1.76 -8.97 -24.35
C SER A 101 -1.96 -8.14 -25.62
N LEU A 102 -0.89 -7.95 -26.41
CA LEU A 102 -0.87 -7.34 -27.73
C LEU A 102 -0.77 -8.41 -28.83
#